data_AF-L1IN65-F1
#
_entry.id   AF-L1IN65-F1
#
_cell.length_a   1.000
_cell.length_b   1.000
_cell.length_c   1.000
_cell.angle_alpha   90.00
_cell.angle_beta   90.00
_cell.angle_gamma   90.00
#
_symmetry.space_group_name_H-M   'P 1'
#
loop_
_entity.id
_entity.type
_entity.pdbx_description
1 polymer ?
#
loop_
_entity_poly.entity_id
_entity_poly.type
_entity_poly.pdbx_seq_one_letter_code
_entity_poly.pdbx_strand_id
1 'polypeptide(L)'
;MLLLLLLLALLLLLALLLLLLFLDFHLPRTSLISCLQVWVLFLFHDNGNKSIKALVHPPRLDGTRKGLFATRTPHRPNPIGLSLCKLERVEGRTLHLSGVDIIQGTPILDIKPYIPDYDNETDEEVKIPEWIKRPPVARLNVQFSQEAENKFLPSFTFFKTKEEVKQAISDVLVHDPRSGEGRDSESFIFALDTIDVTCHFDGDIATVAEVVEVYSKLKEEMKEKMKEKMKKGEEEGTKTRDQ
;
A
#
# COMPACT_ATOMS: atom_id res chain seq x y z
N MET A 1 -29.00 -28.48 33.01
CA MET A 1 -27.58 -28.47 33.44
C MET A 1 -26.67 -29.24 32.48
N LEU A 2 -26.94 -30.51 32.18
CA LEU A 2 -26.08 -31.33 31.30
C LEU A 2 -25.90 -30.74 29.89
N LEU A 3 -26.96 -30.20 29.30
CA LEU A 3 -26.92 -29.56 27.98
C LEU A 3 -26.09 -28.26 27.96
N LEU A 4 -26.09 -27.50 29.06
CA LEU A 4 -25.32 -26.26 29.19
C LEU A 4 -23.83 -26.55 29.37
N LEU A 5 -23.48 -27.61 30.12
CA LEU A 5 -22.11 -28.10 30.26
C LEU A 5 -21.55 -28.66 28.94
N LEU A 6 -22.38 -29.35 28.15
CA LEU A 6 -22.03 -29.81 26.80
C LEU A 6 -21.80 -28.64 25.83
N LEU A 7 -22.62 -27.58 25.90
CA LEU A 7 -22.45 -26.39 25.06
C LEU A 7 -21.17 -25.60 25.43
N LEU A 8 -20.86 -25.48 26.72
CA LEU A 8 -19.63 -24.84 27.20
C LEU A 8 -18.38 -25.66 26.84
N ALA A 9 -18.45 -27.00 26.93
CA ALA A 9 -17.37 -27.88 26.48
C ALA A 9 -17.16 -27.80 24.95
N LEU A 10 -18.24 -27.68 24.17
CA LEU A 10 -18.17 -27.51 22.71
C LEU A 10 -17.59 -26.14 22.33
N LEU A 11 -17.95 -25.07 23.05
CA LEU A 11 -17.39 -23.73 22.87
C LEU A 11 -15.91 -23.66 23.29
N LEU A 12 -15.51 -24.36 24.35
CA LEU A 12 -14.10 -24.50 24.74
C LEU A 12 -13.29 -25.34 23.75
N LEU A 13 -13.89 -26.40 23.17
CA LEU A 13 -13.25 -27.18 22.09
C LEU A 13 -13.10 -26.35 20.81
N LEU A 14 -14.11 -25.55 20.44
CA LEU A 14 -14.03 -24.64 19.29
C LEU A 14 -13.02 -23.52 19.52
N ALA A 15 -12.88 -23.02 20.75
CA ALA A 15 -11.86 -22.04 21.11
C ALA A 15 -10.43 -22.65 21.12
N LEU A 16 -10.27 -23.91 21.53
CA LEU A 16 -8.99 -24.62 21.45
C LEU A 16 -8.63 -24.99 19.99
N LEU A 17 -9.62 -25.30 19.16
CA LEU A 17 -9.43 -25.58 17.73
C LEU A 17 -9.06 -24.30 16.95
N LEU A 18 -9.56 -23.14 17.38
CA LEU A 18 -9.14 -21.84 16.84
C LEU A 18 -7.74 -21.41 17.30
N LEU A 19 -7.24 -21.90 18.44
CA LEU A 19 -5.92 -21.53 18.97
C LEU A 19 -4.77 -22.43 18.43
N LEU A 20 -5.06 -23.61 17.91
CA LEU A 20 -4.08 -24.49 17.23
C LEU A 20 -3.79 -24.10 15.77
N LEU A 21 -4.39 -23.01 15.27
CA LEU A 21 -4.10 -22.44 13.95
C LEU A 21 -2.94 -21.43 13.97
N PHE A 22 -2.09 -21.45 15.00
CA PHE A 22 -0.81 -20.77 14.96
C PHE A 22 0.35 -21.77 14.87
N LEU A 23 1.03 -21.71 13.72
CA LEU A 23 2.43 -22.10 13.50
C LEU A 23 2.76 -23.58 13.30
N ASP A 24 2.32 -24.14 12.17
CA ASP A 24 3.25 -24.91 11.31
C ASP A 24 2.69 -25.02 9.88
N PHE A 25 2.64 -23.89 9.14
CA PHE A 25 2.32 -23.93 7.71
C PHE A 25 3.51 -24.57 6.96
N HIS A 26 3.56 -25.90 6.94
CA HIS A 26 4.10 -26.64 5.80
C HIS A 26 3.12 -26.39 4.66
N LEU A 27 3.35 -25.35 3.85
CA LEU A 27 2.74 -25.27 2.53
C LEU A 27 3.15 -26.54 1.78
N PRO A 28 2.26 -27.51 1.50
CA PRO A 28 2.61 -28.59 0.59
C PRO A 28 2.97 -27.91 -0.72
N ARG A 29 4.22 -28.11 -1.18
CA ARG A 29 4.85 -27.38 -2.29
C ARG A 29 4.06 -27.38 -3.60
N THR A 30 2.96 -28.14 -3.70
CA THR A 30 2.27 -28.47 -4.93
C THR A 30 0.89 -27.82 -5.11
N SER A 31 0.23 -27.25 -4.08
CA SER A 31 -1.19 -26.87 -4.22
C SER A 31 -1.46 -25.47 -4.76
N LEU A 32 -0.57 -24.49 -4.54
CA LEU A 32 -0.77 -23.11 -5.04
C LEU A 32 -0.15 -22.86 -6.43
N ILE A 33 0.76 -23.73 -6.88
CA ILE A 33 1.49 -23.54 -8.15
C ILE A 33 0.55 -23.57 -9.37
N SER A 34 -0.60 -24.24 -9.27
CA SER A 34 -1.60 -24.28 -10.35
C SER A 34 -2.47 -23.02 -10.45
N CYS A 35 -2.42 -22.13 -9.45
CA CYS A 35 -3.29 -20.96 -9.39
C CYS A 35 -2.52 -19.71 -9.82
N LEU A 36 -3.00 -19.00 -10.85
CA LEU A 36 -2.38 -17.76 -11.34
C LEU A 36 -2.69 -16.56 -10.45
N GLN A 37 -3.76 -16.63 -9.65
CA GLN A 37 -4.22 -15.54 -8.80
C GLN A 37 -4.57 -16.05 -7.40
N VAL A 38 -4.32 -15.20 -6.41
CA VAL A 38 -4.59 -15.47 -4.99
C VAL A 38 -5.20 -14.25 -4.32
N TRP A 39 -6.16 -14.48 -3.44
CA TRP A 39 -6.59 -13.50 -2.45
C TRP A 39 -5.58 -13.44 -1.33
N VAL A 40 -5.17 -12.23 -0.96
CA VAL A 40 -4.34 -11.96 0.20
C VAL A 40 -5.14 -11.15 1.20
N LEU A 41 -5.34 -11.69 2.40
CA LEU A 41 -5.91 -10.97 3.53
C LEU A 41 -4.78 -10.47 4.42
N PHE A 42 -4.83 -9.21 4.81
CA PHE A 42 -3.77 -8.57 5.56
C PHE A 42 -4.30 -7.56 6.56
N LEU A 43 -3.46 -7.16 7.52
CA LEU A 43 -3.80 -6.19 8.56
C LEU A 43 -3.25 -4.80 8.21
N PHE A 44 -4.09 -3.77 8.21
CA PHE A 44 -3.64 -2.37 8.15
C PHE A 44 -2.99 -1.96 9.49
N HIS A 45 -1.78 -2.47 9.73
CA HIS A 45 -1.06 -2.36 11.00
C HIS A 45 -0.58 -0.95 11.31
N ASP A 46 -0.32 -0.12 10.29
CA ASP A 46 0.15 1.26 10.44
C ASP A 46 -0.98 2.30 10.41
N ASN A 47 -2.24 1.85 10.54
CA ASN A 47 -3.34 2.78 10.75
C ASN A 47 -3.26 3.39 12.16
N GLY A 48 -2.81 4.64 12.25
CA GLY A 48 -2.75 5.40 13.51
C GLY A 48 -4.09 5.77 14.16
N ASN A 49 -5.20 5.12 13.77
CA ASN A 49 -6.54 5.54 14.17
C ASN A 49 -6.85 5.29 15.65
N LYS A 50 -7.16 6.38 16.36
CA LYS A 50 -7.70 6.36 17.72
C LYS A 50 -9.24 6.29 17.76
N SER A 51 -9.92 6.61 16.65
CA SER A 51 -11.38 6.54 16.53
C SER A 51 -11.84 6.24 15.11
N ILE A 52 -12.94 5.49 14.99
CA ILE A 52 -13.52 5.07 13.71
C ILE A 52 -14.78 5.90 13.45
N LYS A 53 -14.85 6.53 12.27
CA LYS A 53 -16.00 7.33 11.84
C LYS A 53 -16.94 6.49 10.98
N ALA A 54 -18.25 6.65 11.17
CA ALA A 54 -19.26 5.95 10.36
C ALA A 54 -19.25 6.38 8.88
N LEU A 55 -18.83 7.63 8.63
CA LEU A 55 -18.69 8.21 7.29
C LEU A 55 -17.21 8.52 7.01
N VAL A 56 -16.79 8.28 5.78
CA VAL A 56 -15.44 8.57 5.27
C VAL A 56 -15.51 9.42 4.00
N HIS A 57 -14.37 10.01 3.63
CA HIS A 57 -14.19 10.78 2.39
C HIS A 57 -13.31 10.00 1.42
N PRO A 58 -13.87 9.16 0.53
CA PRO A 58 -13.07 8.51 -0.50
C PRO A 58 -12.42 9.55 -1.41
N PRO A 59 -11.12 9.42 -1.75
CA PRO A 59 -10.39 10.44 -2.52
C PRO A 59 -11.06 10.82 -3.84
N ARG A 60 -11.67 9.85 -4.51
CA ARG A 60 -12.27 10.01 -5.84
C ARG A 60 -13.70 10.58 -5.84
N LEU A 61 -14.20 11.02 -4.69
CA LEU A 61 -15.58 11.51 -4.51
C LEU A 61 -15.70 13.00 -4.24
N ASP A 62 -14.64 13.77 -4.45
CA ASP A 62 -14.66 15.24 -4.40
C ASP A 62 -15.35 15.80 -3.13
N GLY A 63 -14.86 15.35 -1.97
CA GLY A 63 -15.40 15.76 -0.67
C GLY A 63 -16.71 15.07 -0.25
N THR A 64 -17.39 14.34 -1.14
CA THR A 64 -18.62 13.60 -0.79
C THR A 64 -18.34 12.45 0.16
N ARG A 65 -19.15 12.34 1.21
CA ARG A 65 -19.05 11.27 2.22
C ARG A 65 -19.76 9.99 1.78
N LYS A 66 -19.18 8.85 2.16
CA LYS A 66 -19.83 7.53 2.05
C LYS A 66 -19.74 6.77 3.37
N GLY A 67 -20.71 5.89 3.60
CA GLY A 67 -20.67 4.96 4.72
C GLY A 67 -19.41 4.11 4.66
N LEU A 68 -18.75 3.92 5.80
CA LEU A 68 -17.50 3.17 5.90
C LEU A 68 -17.58 1.80 5.22
N PHE A 69 -18.65 1.04 5.46
CA PHE A 69 -18.86 -0.30 4.89
C PHE A 69 -19.19 -0.29 3.40
N ALA A 70 -19.55 0.86 2.82
CA ALA A 70 -19.75 1.00 1.39
C ALA A 70 -18.44 1.32 0.64
N THR A 71 -17.30 1.34 1.34
CA THR A 71 -15.99 1.72 0.81
C THR A 71 -14.93 0.69 1.17
N ARG A 72 -13.74 0.83 0.58
CA ARG A 72 -12.53 0.05 0.88
C ARG A 72 -11.53 0.84 1.74
N THR A 73 -12.00 1.79 2.55
CA THR A 73 -11.12 2.57 3.43
C THR A 73 -10.33 1.67 4.38
N PRO A 74 -9.05 1.95 4.65
CA PRO A 74 -8.28 1.19 5.64
C PRO A 74 -8.80 1.43 7.08
N HIS A 75 -9.46 2.56 7.32
CA HIS A 75 -9.94 3.01 8.61
C HIS A 75 -11.25 2.31 9.04
N ARG A 76 -11.15 1.07 9.55
CA ARG A 76 -12.31 0.18 9.81
C ARG A 76 -12.30 -0.41 11.23
N PRO A 77 -13.44 -0.88 11.77
CA PRO A 77 -13.49 -1.61 13.04
C PRO A 77 -12.57 -2.82 13.09
N ASN A 78 -12.58 -3.62 12.02
CA ASN A 78 -11.60 -4.66 11.79
C ASN A 78 -10.73 -4.19 10.64
N PRO A 79 -9.48 -3.74 10.89
CA PRO A 79 -8.60 -3.14 9.89
C PRO A 79 -7.99 -4.22 8.99
N ILE A 80 -8.84 -5.03 8.37
CA ILE A 80 -8.48 -6.10 7.46
C ILE A 80 -8.65 -5.59 6.03
N GLY A 81 -7.57 -5.71 5.26
CA GLY A 81 -7.53 -5.48 3.83
C GLY A 81 -7.64 -6.78 3.04
N LEU A 82 -7.92 -6.65 1.75
CA LEU A 82 -8.09 -7.74 0.81
C LEU A 82 -7.58 -7.31 -0.56
N SER A 83 -6.57 -8.01 -1.08
CA SER A 83 -6.02 -7.79 -2.44
C SER A 83 -6.20 -9.05 -3.27
N LEU A 84 -6.60 -8.88 -4.54
CA LEU A 84 -6.46 -9.94 -5.54
C LEU A 84 -5.09 -9.77 -6.20
N CYS A 85 -4.18 -10.68 -5.90
CA CYS A 85 -2.82 -10.62 -6.39
C CYS A 85 -2.60 -11.69 -7.45
N LYS A 86 -1.73 -11.41 -8.43
CA LYS A 86 -1.23 -12.42 -9.35
C LYS A 86 -0.03 -13.12 -8.72
N LEU A 87 -0.04 -14.46 -8.72
CA LEU A 87 1.07 -15.28 -8.27
C LEU A 87 2.07 -15.45 -9.41
N GLU A 88 3.23 -14.82 -9.29
CA GLU A 88 4.27 -14.89 -10.33
C GLU A 88 5.11 -16.17 -10.17
N ARG A 89 5.49 -16.48 -8.92
CA ARG A 89 6.31 -17.66 -8.60
C ARG A 89 6.32 -17.98 -7.11
N VAL A 90 6.63 -19.24 -6.81
CA VAL A 90 6.80 -19.76 -5.45
C VAL A 90 8.25 -20.20 -5.26
N GLU A 91 8.93 -19.65 -4.25
CA GLU A 91 10.30 -20.01 -3.87
C GLU A 91 10.35 -20.45 -2.42
N GLY A 92 10.38 -21.75 -2.17
CA GLY A 92 10.41 -22.30 -0.83
C GLY A 92 9.16 -21.91 -0.03
N ARG A 93 9.33 -20.97 0.91
CA ARG A 93 8.25 -20.41 1.76
C ARG A 93 7.82 -19.00 1.33
N THR A 94 8.36 -18.50 0.22
CA THR A 94 8.15 -17.14 -0.27
C THR A 94 7.26 -17.16 -1.51
N LEU A 95 6.19 -16.36 -1.48
CA LEU A 95 5.35 -16.09 -2.64
C LEU A 95 5.77 -14.76 -3.26
N HIS A 96 6.00 -14.75 -4.56
CA HIS A 96 6.27 -13.54 -5.32
C HIS A 96 4.98 -13.14 -6.02
N LEU A 97 4.45 -11.99 -5.63
CA LEU A 97 3.12 -11.53 -6.03
C LEU A 97 3.22 -10.19 -6.75
N SER A 98 2.35 -9.98 -7.74
CA SER A 98 2.12 -8.68 -8.37
C SER A 98 0.67 -8.21 -8.13
N GLY A 99 0.44 -6.89 -8.25
CA GLY A 99 -0.86 -6.27 -7.95
C GLY A 99 -1.17 -6.14 -6.46
N VAL A 100 -0.15 -6.13 -5.60
CA VAL A 100 -0.31 -5.96 -4.15
C VAL A 100 -0.43 -4.48 -3.80
N ASP A 101 -1.38 -4.10 -2.96
CA ASP A 101 -1.65 -2.73 -2.49
C ASP A 101 -1.35 -2.55 -0.99
N ILE A 102 -0.21 -3.09 -0.53
CA ILE A 102 0.20 -3.07 0.89
C ILE A 102 1.63 -2.52 1.05
N ILE A 103 1.94 -2.02 2.25
CA ILE A 103 3.28 -1.53 2.59
C ILE A 103 4.19 -2.64 3.14
N GLN A 104 5.50 -2.40 3.13
CA GLN A 104 6.49 -3.32 3.70
C GLN A 104 6.19 -3.60 5.18
N GLY A 105 6.32 -4.87 5.58
CA GLY A 105 6.08 -5.31 6.95
C GLY A 105 4.60 -5.55 7.30
N THR A 106 3.67 -5.33 6.36
CA THR A 106 2.25 -5.60 6.57
C THR A 106 2.01 -7.07 6.94
N PRO A 107 1.41 -7.36 8.12
CA PRO A 107 1.09 -8.73 8.51
C PRO A 107 0.06 -9.36 7.57
N ILE A 108 0.42 -10.53 7.02
CA ILE A 108 -0.50 -11.35 6.22
C ILE A 108 -1.28 -12.27 7.16
N LEU A 109 -2.60 -12.24 7.04
CA LEU A 109 -3.52 -13.03 7.85
C LEU A 109 -3.89 -14.34 7.16
N ASP A 110 -4.05 -14.31 5.84
CA ASP A 110 -4.51 -15.48 5.08
C ASP A 110 -4.17 -15.34 3.58
N ILE A 111 -4.05 -16.47 2.90
CA ILE A 111 -3.84 -16.55 1.44
C ILE A 111 -4.74 -17.65 0.89
N LYS A 112 -5.58 -17.29 -0.08
CA LYS A 112 -6.54 -18.21 -0.70
C LYS A 112 -6.38 -18.22 -2.22
N PRO A 113 -6.52 -19.36 -2.91
CA PRO A 113 -6.58 -19.34 -4.37
C PRO A 113 -7.81 -18.54 -4.81
N TYR A 114 -7.65 -17.75 -5.87
CA TYR A 114 -8.78 -17.16 -6.58
C TYR A 114 -9.43 -18.24 -7.44
N ILE A 115 -10.74 -18.44 -7.28
CA ILE A 115 -11.52 -19.42 -8.03
C ILE A 115 -12.58 -18.65 -8.81
N PRO A 116 -12.44 -18.52 -10.14
CA PRO A 116 -13.38 -17.73 -10.96
C PRO A 116 -14.85 -18.11 -10.72
N ASP A 117 -15.16 -19.40 -10.60
CA ASP A 117 -16.52 -19.91 -10.38
C ASP A 117 -17.19 -19.39 -9.08
N TYR A 118 -16.40 -18.96 -8.08
CA TYR A 118 -16.92 -18.47 -6.80
C TYR A 118 -16.65 -16.98 -6.59
N ASP A 119 -15.56 -16.47 -7.15
CA ASP A 119 -15.06 -15.12 -6.89
C ASP A 119 -15.37 -14.14 -8.02
N ASN A 120 -15.79 -14.62 -9.20
CA ASN A 120 -16.18 -13.79 -10.33
C ASN A 120 -17.69 -13.92 -10.60
N GLU A 121 -18.48 -13.14 -9.86
CA GLU A 121 -19.90 -13.01 -10.16
C GLU A 121 -20.08 -12.18 -11.44
N THR A 122 -20.36 -12.86 -12.56
CA THR A 122 -20.67 -12.21 -13.85
C THR A 122 -22.15 -11.94 -14.03
N ASP A 123 -22.97 -12.12 -12.99
CA ASP A 123 -24.40 -11.87 -13.03
C ASP A 123 -24.69 -10.41 -13.38
N GLU A 124 -25.59 -10.19 -14.34
CA GLU A 124 -26.08 -8.87 -14.74
C GLU A 124 -26.76 -8.13 -13.56
N GLU A 125 -27.18 -8.86 -12.53
CA GLU A 125 -27.76 -8.32 -11.31
C GLU A 125 -26.77 -7.64 -10.35
N VAL A 126 -25.45 -7.76 -10.57
CA VAL A 126 -24.44 -7.10 -9.73
C VAL A 126 -24.55 -5.57 -9.86
N LYS A 127 -25.18 -4.94 -8.87
CA LYS A 127 -25.39 -3.49 -8.83
C LYS A 127 -24.15 -2.76 -8.32
N ILE A 128 -23.36 -2.24 -9.26
CA ILE A 128 -22.27 -1.31 -8.94
C ILE A 128 -22.83 0.13 -8.88
N PRO A 129 -22.66 0.87 -7.77
CA PRO A 129 -23.07 2.25 -7.65
C PRO A 129 -22.45 3.17 -8.71
N GLU A 130 -23.22 4.15 -9.19
CA GLU A 130 -22.76 5.10 -10.23
C GLU A 130 -21.50 5.87 -9.85
N TRP A 131 -21.32 6.20 -8.58
CA TRP A 131 -20.15 6.92 -8.09
C TRP A 131 -18.85 6.09 -8.14
N ILE A 132 -18.95 4.75 -8.27
CA ILE A 132 -17.81 3.86 -8.53
C ILE A 132 -17.56 3.76 -10.04
N LYS A 133 -18.63 3.60 -10.84
CA LYS A 133 -18.52 3.51 -12.31
C LYS A 133 -18.01 4.81 -12.94
N ARG A 134 -18.52 5.94 -12.44
CA ARG A 134 -18.27 7.30 -12.93
C ARG A 134 -17.98 8.21 -11.73
N PRO A 135 -16.77 8.09 -11.15
CA PRO A 135 -16.37 8.97 -10.07
C PRO A 135 -16.25 10.42 -10.59
N PRO A 136 -16.60 11.43 -9.78
CA PRO A 136 -16.53 12.83 -10.18
C PRO A 136 -15.10 13.30 -10.46
N VAL A 137 -14.11 12.69 -9.81
CA VAL A 137 -12.70 12.99 -10.06
C VAL A 137 -12.26 12.30 -11.34
N ALA A 138 -11.92 13.13 -12.34
CA ALA A 138 -11.40 12.69 -13.63
C ALA A 138 -10.05 11.99 -13.49
N ARG A 139 -9.70 11.20 -14.50
CA ARG A 139 -8.37 10.61 -14.60
C ARG A 139 -7.37 11.67 -15.00
N LEU A 140 -6.17 11.62 -14.43
CA LEU A 140 -5.10 12.55 -14.78
C LEU A 140 -4.36 12.11 -16.04
N ASN A 141 -3.94 13.08 -16.85
CA ASN A 141 -3.00 12.90 -17.93
C ASN A 141 -1.58 12.91 -17.35
N VAL A 142 -0.93 11.75 -17.34
CA VAL A 142 0.42 11.63 -16.76
C VAL A 142 1.48 11.96 -17.80
N GLN A 143 2.39 12.86 -17.44
CA GLN A 143 3.52 13.29 -18.26
C GLN A 143 4.82 13.17 -17.47
N PHE A 144 5.94 12.98 -18.17
CA PHE A 144 7.27 12.90 -17.56
C PHE A 144 8.11 14.08 -18.04
N SER A 145 8.75 14.79 -17.12
CA SER A 145 9.71 15.84 -17.46
C SER A 145 10.96 15.22 -18.11
N GLN A 146 11.68 16.01 -18.91
CA GLN A 146 12.97 15.57 -19.47
C GLN A 146 13.99 15.23 -18.37
N GLU A 147 13.91 15.90 -17.22
CA GLU A 147 14.77 15.63 -16.08
C GLU A 147 14.46 14.27 -15.45
N ALA A 148 13.18 13.95 -15.22
CA ALA A 148 12.74 12.65 -14.74
C ALA A 148 13.15 11.55 -15.74
N GLU A 149 12.94 11.77 -17.05
CA GLU A 149 13.36 10.87 -18.13
C GLU A 149 14.86 10.51 -18.07
N ASN A 150 15.71 11.50 -17.79
CA ASN A 150 17.16 11.37 -17.77
C ASN A 150 17.68 10.74 -16.47
N LYS A 151 16.96 10.92 -15.36
CA LYS A 151 17.33 10.42 -14.02
C LYS A 151 16.79 9.03 -13.72
N PHE A 152 16.14 8.33 -14.64
CA PHE A 152 15.72 6.94 -14.42
C PHE A 152 16.94 6.06 -14.12
N LEU A 153 17.05 5.65 -12.86
CA LEU A 153 18.20 4.94 -12.31
C LEU A 153 18.22 3.49 -12.82
N PRO A 154 19.40 2.89 -13.05
CA PRO A 154 19.51 1.58 -13.68
C PRO A 154 19.23 0.39 -12.75
N SER A 155 19.08 0.60 -11.42
CA SER A 155 18.96 -0.48 -10.44
C SER A 155 17.69 -0.35 -9.60
N PHE A 156 16.65 -1.02 -10.05
CA PHE A 156 15.42 -1.27 -9.29
C PHE A 156 15.52 -2.62 -8.56
N THR A 157 14.82 -2.78 -7.44
CA THR A 157 14.78 -4.07 -6.73
C THR A 157 13.73 -4.99 -7.35
N PHE A 158 12.60 -4.41 -7.75
CA PHE A 158 11.42 -5.15 -8.20
C PHE A 158 11.14 -4.98 -9.70
N PHE A 159 11.42 -3.81 -10.25
CA PHE A 159 11.20 -3.53 -11.67
C PHE A 159 12.43 -3.92 -12.51
N LYS A 160 12.22 -4.34 -13.75
CA LYS A 160 13.30 -4.79 -14.64
C LYS A 160 13.70 -3.75 -15.66
N THR A 161 12.74 -2.91 -16.07
CA THR A 161 12.93 -1.93 -17.14
C THR A 161 12.43 -0.55 -16.72
N LYS A 162 12.98 0.49 -17.36
CA LYS A 162 12.51 1.88 -17.19
C LYS A 162 11.02 1.99 -17.53
N GLU A 163 10.58 1.26 -18.55
CA GLU A 163 9.20 1.28 -19.04
C GLU A 163 8.22 0.69 -18.02
N GLU A 164 8.61 -0.39 -17.32
CA GLU A 164 7.79 -0.95 -16.24
C GLU A 164 7.58 0.06 -15.09
N VAL A 165 8.63 0.79 -14.72
CA VAL A 165 8.54 1.82 -13.67
C VAL A 165 7.69 3.00 -14.13
N LYS A 166 7.87 3.48 -15.37
CA LYS A 166 7.03 4.55 -15.94
C LYS A 166 5.56 4.15 -15.95
N GLN A 167 5.27 2.90 -16.31
CA GLN A 167 3.90 2.39 -16.29
C GLN A 167 3.35 2.35 -14.86
N ALA A 168 4.11 1.83 -13.89
CA ALA A 168 3.68 1.79 -12.49
C ALA A 168 3.42 3.19 -11.91
N ILE A 169 4.29 4.17 -12.18
CA ILE A 169 4.08 5.58 -11.80
C ILE A 169 2.80 6.12 -12.44
N SER A 170 2.58 5.82 -13.72
CA SER A 170 1.39 6.28 -14.45
C SER A 170 0.11 5.67 -13.87
N ASP A 171 0.12 4.39 -13.53
CA ASP A 171 -1.03 3.67 -12.96
C ASP A 171 -1.41 4.20 -11.57
N VAL A 172 -0.43 4.69 -10.79
CA VAL A 172 -0.69 5.40 -9.53
C VAL A 172 -1.31 6.77 -9.80
N LEU A 173 -0.69 7.58 -10.65
CA LEU A 173 -1.05 8.98 -10.85
C LEU A 173 -2.36 9.16 -11.62
N VAL A 174 -2.67 8.28 -12.58
CA VAL A 174 -3.89 8.37 -13.41
C VAL A 174 -5.16 8.38 -12.56
N HIS A 175 -5.12 7.80 -11.37
CA HIS A 175 -6.25 7.72 -10.44
C HIS A 175 -6.34 8.88 -9.43
N ASP A 176 -5.45 9.86 -9.53
CA ASP A 176 -5.22 10.93 -8.56
C ASP A 176 -5.14 10.41 -7.11
N PRO A 177 -3.95 10.02 -6.64
CA PRO A 177 -3.77 9.43 -5.32
C PRO A 177 -3.95 10.46 -4.18
N ARG A 178 -4.05 11.76 -4.50
CA ARG A 178 -4.16 12.82 -3.49
C ARG A 178 -5.52 12.76 -2.79
N SER A 179 -5.51 13.01 -1.49
CA SER A 179 -6.74 13.26 -0.73
C SER A 179 -7.40 14.55 -1.23
N GLY A 180 -8.67 14.77 -0.88
CA GLY A 180 -9.35 16.03 -1.20
C GLY A 180 -8.56 17.26 -0.71
N GLU A 181 -8.02 17.21 0.51
CA GLU A 181 -7.17 18.26 1.09
C GLU A 181 -5.79 18.34 0.42
N GLY A 182 -5.25 17.22 -0.08
CA GLY A 182 -3.95 17.17 -0.74
C GLY A 182 -3.96 17.73 -2.17
N ARG A 183 -5.13 18.00 -2.76
CA ARG A 183 -5.24 18.57 -4.12
C ARG A 183 -4.87 20.04 -4.20
N ASP A 184 -4.93 20.75 -3.07
CA ASP A 184 -4.50 22.14 -2.97
C ASP A 184 -2.97 22.27 -2.91
N SER A 185 -2.25 21.15 -2.78
CA SER A 185 -0.79 21.13 -2.80
C SER A 185 -0.24 21.12 -4.22
N GLU A 186 0.78 21.96 -4.45
CA GLU A 186 1.50 22.04 -5.72
C GLU A 186 2.33 20.79 -6.01
N SER A 187 2.69 20.00 -4.97
CA SER A 187 3.51 18.80 -5.11
C SER A 187 3.00 17.60 -4.32
N PHE A 188 3.21 16.41 -4.88
CA PHE A 188 2.94 15.12 -4.24
C PHE A 188 4.19 14.26 -4.37
N ILE A 189 4.58 13.62 -3.28
CA ILE A 189 5.73 12.72 -3.26
C ILE A 189 5.25 11.35 -2.79
N PHE A 190 5.66 10.30 -3.50
CA PHE A 190 5.45 8.93 -3.07
C PHE A 190 6.66 8.06 -3.37
N ALA A 191 6.87 7.05 -2.55
CA ALA A 191 7.91 6.06 -2.77
C ALA A 191 7.39 4.93 -3.66
N LEU A 192 8.23 4.47 -4.58
CA LEU A 192 8.00 3.31 -5.43
C LEU A 192 9.31 2.52 -5.53
N ASP A 193 9.32 1.26 -5.11
CA ASP A 193 10.55 0.46 -5.05
C ASP A 193 11.67 1.17 -4.25
N THR A 194 12.77 1.56 -4.91
CA THR A 194 13.92 2.26 -4.30
C THR A 194 13.95 3.75 -4.62
N ILE A 195 12.88 4.30 -5.21
CA ILE A 195 12.82 5.70 -5.65
C ILE A 195 11.72 6.48 -4.94
N ASP A 196 12.00 7.74 -4.63
CA ASP A 196 11.00 8.78 -4.38
C ASP A 196 10.63 9.43 -5.72
N VAL A 197 9.33 9.54 -5.98
CA VAL A 197 8.76 10.17 -7.16
C VAL A 197 8.11 11.48 -6.74
N THR A 198 8.61 12.60 -7.27
CA THR A 198 8.05 13.93 -7.06
C THR A 198 7.18 14.31 -8.25
N CYS A 199 5.93 14.69 -7.97
CA CYS A 199 4.96 15.05 -8.99
C CYS A 199 4.37 16.44 -8.72
N HIS A 200 4.14 17.19 -9.78
CA HIS A 200 3.41 18.45 -9.76
C HIS A 200 2.08 18.29 -10.52
N PHE A 201 1.08 19.08 -10.15
CA PHE A 201 -0.26 18.98 -10.71
C PHE A 201 -0.71 20.33 -11.23
N ASP A 202 -1.21 20.35 -12.47
CA ASP A 202 -1.84 21.52 -13.08
C ASP A 202 -3.13 21.06 -13.75
N GLY A 203 -4.27 21.39 -13.12
CA GLY A 203 -5.58 20.91 -13.56
C GLY A 203 -5.67 19.38 -13.61
N ASP A 204 -5.83 18.84 -14.81
CA ASP A 204 -5.93 17.40 -15.08
C ASP A 204 -4.58 16.77 -15.48
N ILE A 205 -3.47 17.50 -15.42
CA ILE A 205 -2.14 17.02 -15.78
C ILE A 205 -1.34 16.71 -14.52
N ALA A 206 -0.82 15.49 -14.42
CA ALA A 206 0.18 15.09 -13.44
C ALA A 206 1.56 15.03 -14.12
N THR A 207 2.46 15.93 -13.74
CA THR A 207 3.83 15.94 -14.25
C THR A 207 4.76 15.28 -13.25
N VAL A 208 5.40 14.18 -13.65
CA VAL A 208 6.53 13.59 -12.91
C VAL A 208 7.73 14.50 -13.10
N ALA A 209 8.05 15.27 -12.06
CA ALA A 209 9.07 16.31 -12.09
C ALA A 209 10.47 15.72 -11.84
N GLU A 210 10.59 14.86 -10.83
CA GLU A 210 11.87 14.27 -10.42
C GLU A 210 11.69 12.83 -9.93
N VAL A 211 12.72 12.00 -10.16
CA VAL A 211 12.84 10.65 -9.62
C VAL A 211 14.20 10.55 -8.93
N VAL A 212 14.22 10.24 -7.63
CA VAL A 212 15.44 10.20 -6.80
C VAL A 212 15.50 8.90 -6.01
N GLU A 213 16.68 8.28 -5.90
CA GLU A 213 16.86 7.10 -5.04
C GLU A 213 16.66 7.43 -3.54
N VAL A 214 15.84 6.65 -2.85
CA VAL A 214 15.54 6.82 -1.41
C VAL A 214 16.82 6.78 -0.56
N TYR A 215 17.75 5.89 -0.90
CA TYR A 215 19.05 5.78 -0.23
C TYR A 215 19.93 7.03 -0.40
N SER A 216 19.82 7.71 -1.54
CA SER A 216 20.59 8.93 -1.82
C SER A 216 20.14 10.08 -0.91
N LYS A 217 18.84 10.17 -0.65
CA LYS A 217 18.24 11.17 0.25
C LYS A 217 18.63 10.93 1.72
N LEU A 218 18.55 9.68 2.20
CA LEU A 218 19.03 9.30 3.54
C LEU A 218 20.53 9.60 3.71
N LYS A 219 21.35 9.35 2.68
CA LYS A 219 22.79 9.60 2.72
C LYS A 219 23.11 11.09 2.79
N GLU A 220 22.40 11.93 2.03
CA GLU A 220 22.59 13.40 2.09
C GLU A 220 22.07 13.98 3.41
N GLU A 221 20.91 13.53 3.94
CA GLU A 221 20.43 13.94 5.27
C GLU A 221 21.40 13.55 6.39
N MET A 222 21.97 12.34 6.33
CA MET A 222 23.01 11.91 7.29
C MET A 222 24.27 12.77 7.18
N LYS A 223 24.65 13.16 5.97
CA LYS A 223 25.82 14.01 5.69
C LYS A 223 25.59 15.46 6.14
N GLU A 224 24.39 16.00 5.99
CA GLU A 224 24.01 17.30 6.57
C GLU A 224 24.02 17.27 8.09
N LYS A 225 23.42 16.25 8.72
CA LYS A 225 23.47 16.05 10.18
C LYS A 225 24.91 15.91 10.71
N MET A 226 25.80 15.29 9.94
CA MET A 226 27.23 15.23 10.27
C MET A 226 27.92 16.59 10.15
N LYS A 227 27.63 17.37 9.10
CA LYS A 227 28.18 18.72 8.93
C LYS A 227 27.71 19.70 10.02
N GLU A 228 26.44 19.64 10.43
CA GLU A 228 25.93 20.46 11.54
C GLU A 228 26.59 20.12 12.87
N LYS A 229 26.83 18.82 13.13
CA LYS A 229 27.57 18.38 14.33
C LYS A 229 29.01 18.89 14.34
N MET A 230 29.69 18.90 13.18
CA MET A 230 31.05 19.42 13.07
C MET A 230 31.11 20.94 13.31
N LYS A 231 30.16 21.71 12.76
CA LYS A 231 30.08 23.18 13.00
C LYS A 231 29.82 23.52 14.48
N LYS A 232 28.92 22.78 15.15
CA LYS A 232 28.65 23.00 16.59
C LYS A 232 29.86 22.66 17.47
N GLY A 233 30.63 21.63 17.11
CA GLY A 233 31.87 21.29 17.82
C GLY A 233 32.98 22.34 17.67
N GLU A 234 33.06 23.03 16.52
CA GLU A 234 34.01 24.12 16.31
C GLU A 234 33.62 25.40 17.08
N GLU A 235 32.33 25.72 17.18
CA GLU A 235 31.84 26.88 17.97
C GLU A 235 32.04 26.68 19.49
N GLU A 236 31.85 25.46 20.00
CA GLU A 236 32.12 25.13 21.41
C GLU A 236 33.63 25.05 21.71
N GLY A 237 34.44 24.55 20.78
CA GLY A 237 35.90 24.51 20.91
C GLY A 237 36.57 25.89 20.87
N THR A 238 35.96 26.87 20.21
CA THR A 238 36.49 28.24 20.14
C THR A 238 36.19 29.03 21.41
N LYS A 239 35.02 28.82 22.05
CA LYS A 239 34.67 29.45 23.34
C LYS A 239 35.50 28.97 24.53
N THR A 240 36.13 27.80 24.43
CA THR A 240 36.91 27.20 25.52
C THR A 240 38.40 27.55 25.45
N ARG A 241 38.86 28.22 24.39
CA ARG A 241 40.26 28.66 24.22
C ARG A 241 40.53 30.12 24.62
N ASP A 242 39.48 30.90 24.85
CA ASP A 242 39.56 32.31 25.29
C ASP A 242 39.19 32.52 26.77
N GLN A 243 39.24 31.46 27.61
CA GLN A 243 39.15 31.55 29.08
C GLN A 243 40.40 31.00 29.77
#